data_AF-A0A2R6KXQ3-F1
#
_entry.id   AF-A0A2R6KXQ3-F1
#
_cell.length_a   1.000
_cell.length_b   1.000
_cell.length_c   1.000
_cell.angle_alpha   90.00
_cell.angle_beta   90.00
_cell.angle_gamma   90.00
#
_symmetry.space_group_name_H-M   'P 1'
#
loop_
_entity.id
_entity.type
_entity.pdbx_description
1 polymer ?
#
loop_
_entity_poly.entity_id
_entity_poly.type
_entity_poly.pdbx_seq_one_letter_code
_entity_poly.pdbx_strand_id
1 'polypeptide(L)' 'MLSQYSVAGKTAVITGSSQGIGEVTAKRFADEGANVVVTSRSQEDV' A
#
# COMPACT_ATOMS: atom_id res chain seq x y z
N MET A 1 17.20 11.49 9.40
CA MET A 1 17.35 11.40 7.93
C MET A 1 16.73 10.09 7.49
N LEU A 2 15.83 10.08 6.51
CA LEU A 2 15.25 8.83 6.01
C LEU A 2 16.24 8.13 5.08
N SER A 3 16.24 6.79 5.07
CA SER A 3 17.09 6.02 4.15
C SER A 3 16.63 6.22 2.70
N GLN A 4 17.53 5.99 1.74
CA GLN A 4 17.23 6.11 0.30
C GLN A 4 16.08 5.19 -0.17
N TYR A 5 15.73 4.18 0.62
CA TYR A 5 14.68 3.20 0.34
C TYR A 5 13.41 3.39 1.17
N SER A 6 13.37 4.40 2.05
CA SER A 6 12.22 4.62 2.93
C SER A 6 11.00 5.13 2.17
N VAL A 7 9.85 4.53 2.42
CA VAL A 7 8.54 4.98 1.93
C VAL A 7 7.76 5.83 2.95
N ALA A 8 8.27 5.98 4.17
CA ALA A 8 7.64 6.76 5.22
C ALA A 8 7.28 8.18 4.77
N GLY A 9 6.02 8.59 5.02
CA GLY A 9 5.47 9.90 4.65
C GLY A 9 5.19 10.10 3.15
N LYS A 10 5.35 9.06 2.32
CA LYS A 10 4.97 9.10 0.89
C LYS A 10 3.55 8.60 0.70
N THR A 11 2.90 9.02 -0.38
CA THR A 11 1.64 8.43 -0.84
C THR A 11 1.91 7.36 -1.89
N ALA A 12 1.33 6.17 -1.74
CA ALA A 12 1.46 5.06 -2.69
C ALA A 12 0.07 4.54 -3.10
N VAL A 13 -0.14 4.31 -4.39
CA VAL A 13 -1.34 3.65 -4.92
C VAL A 13 -0.97 2.21 -5.27
N ILE A 14 -1.60 1.25 -4.60
CA ILE A 14 -1.39 -0.18 -4.86
C ILE A 14 -2.65 -0.72 -5.54
N THR A 15 -2.51 -1.22 -6.77
CA THR A 15 -3.62 -1.79 -7.53
C THR A 15 -3.75 -3.30 -7.32
N GLY A 16 -4.98 -3.82 -7.42
CA GLY A 16 -5.23 -5.25 -7.17
C GLY A 16 -4.90 -5.65 -5.74
N SER A 17 -5.16 -4.76 -4.78
CA SER A 17 -4.71 -4.87 -3.39
C SER A 17 -5.72 -5.53 -2.47
N SER A 18 -6.80 -6.10 -3.00
CA SER A 18 -7.82 -6.81 -2.21
C SER A 18 -7.40 -8.19 -1.74
N GLN A 19 -6.38 -8.79 -2.37
CA GLN A 19 -5.93 -10.14 -2.03
C GLN A 19 -4.48 -10.41 -2.45
N GLY A 20 -3.88 -11.44 -1.85
CA GLY A 20 -2.59 -12.00 -2.28
C GLY A 20 -1.45 -10.99 -2.18
N ILE A 21 -0.64 -10.88 -3.23
CA ILE A 21 0.56 -10.03 -3.23
C ILE A 21 0.20 -8.55 -3.06
N GLY A 22 -0.86 -8.07 -3.71
CA GLY A 22 -1.27 -6.68 -3.63
C GLY A 22 -1.68 -6.29 -2.21
N GLU A 23 -2.42 -7.16 -1.52
CA GLU A 23 -2.84 -6.96 -0.12
C GLU A 23 -1.63 -6.88 0.82
N VAL A 24 -0.73 -7.86 0.74
CA VAL A 24 0.46 -7.89 1.60
C VAL A 24 1.37 -6.70 1.31
N THR A 25 1.47 -6.27 0.05
CA THR A 25 2.25 -5.09 -0.34
C THR A 25 1.65 -3.81 0.23
N ALA A 26 0.32 -3.62 0.11
CA ALA A 26 -0.37 -2.45 0.66
C ALA A 26 -0.22 -2.36 2.18
N LYS A 27 -0.41 -3.49 2.89
CA LYS A 27 -0.18 -3.59 4.34
C LYS A 27 1.26 -3.23 4.70
N ARG A 28 2.24 -3.79 3.98
CA ARG A 28 3.66 -3.53 4.27
C ARG A 28 4.04 -2.06 4.08
N PHE A 29 3.53 -1.41 3.04
CA PHE A 29 3.77 0.01 2.80
C PHE A 29 3.16 0.88 3.91
N ALA A 30 1.96 0.55 4.37
CA ALA A 30 1.31 1.24 5.49
C ALA A 30 2.10 1.05 6.80
N ASP A 31 2.56 -0.18 7.08
CA ASP A 31 3.39 -0.51 8.25
C ASP A 31 4.73 0.27 8.23
N GLU A 32 5.28 0.52 7.04
CA GLU A 32 6.50 1.33 6.84
C GLU A 32 6.23 2.85 6.81
N GLY A 33 5.00 3.26 7.10
CA GLY A 33 4.61 4.65 7.32
C GLY A 33 4.22 5.41 6.05
N ALA A 34 3.93 4.73 4.95
CA ALA A 34 3.34 5.36 3.77
C ALA A 34 1.83 5.61 3.98
N ASN A 35 1.32 6.66 3.34
CA ASN A 35 -0.11 6.85 3.11
C ASN A 35 -0.53 6.00 1.90
N VAL A 36 -1.36 4.98 2.11
CA VAL A 36 -1.64 3.98 1.07
C VAL A 36 -3.07 4.12 0.55
N VAL A 37 -3.21 4.16 -0.78
CA VAL A 37 -4.47 4.00 -1.49
C VAL A 37 -4.55 2.58 -2.03
N VAL A 38 -5.61 1.87 -1.65
CA VAL A 38 -5.90 0.51 -2.10
C VAL A 38 -6.94 0.55 -3.22
N THR A 39 -6.87 -0.40 -4.16
CA THR A 39 -7.88 -0.55 -5.20
C THR A 39 -8.21 -2.01 -5.49
N SER A 40 -9.47 -2.24 -5.84
CA SER A 40 -9.98 -3.49 -6.38
C SER A 40 -11.00 -3.16 -7.50
N ARG A 41 -11.54 -4.19 -8.15
CA ARG A 41 -12.61 -4.00 -9.16
C ARG A 41 -14.00 -3.89 -8.53
N SER A 42 -14.18 -4.39 -7.31
CA SER A 42 -15.47 -4.46 -6.61
C SER A 42 -15.36 -3.75 -5.27
N GLN A 43 -16.26 -2.81 -5.00
CA GLN A 43 -16.18 -1.99 -3.78
C GLN A 43 -16.21 -2.80 -2.47
N GLU A 44 -16.85 -3.97 -2.48
CA GLU A 44 -16.90 -4.92 -1.36
C GLU A 44 -15.53 -5.54 -1.01
N ASP A 45 -14.59 -5.54 -1.97
CA ASP A 45 -13.26 -6.11 -1.82
C ASP A 45 -12.20 -5.09 -1.37
N VAL A 46 -12.57 -3.81 -1.16
CA VAL A 46 -11.67 -2.71 -0.74
C VAL A 46 -11.68 -2.53 0.76
#